data_AF-A0AAV0IGN2-F1
#
_entry.id   AF-A0AAV0IGN2-F1
#
_cell.length_a   1.000
_cell.length_b   1.000
_cell.length_c   1.000
_cell.angle_alpha   90.00
_cell.angle_beta   90.00
_cell.angle_gamma   90.00
#
_symmetry.space_group_name_H-M   'P 1'
#
loop_
_entity.id
_entity.type
_entity.pdbx_description
1 polymer ?
#
loop_
_entity_poly.entity_id
_entity_poly.type
_entity_poly.pdbx_seq_one_letter_code
_entity_poly.pdbx_strand_id
1 'polypeptide(L)' 'RNNWWVAVLTFGEGWHNNHHAFKYSARQGLEWWQIDMTWYVLRLLQAIGLAYDIKLPSELQMKKLAMKGSD' A
#
# COMPACT_ATOMS: atom_id res chain seq x y z
N ARG A 1 0.64 6.42 12.49
CA ARG A 1 -0.74 6.84 12.12
C ARG A 1 -0.75 7.22 10.65
N ASN A 2 -1.83 6.91 9.91
CA ASN A 2 -1.98 7.32 8.51
C ASN A 2 -2.47 8.76 8.44
N ASN A 3 -1.99 9.51 7.44
CA ASN A 3 -2.45 10.86 7.19
C ASN A 3 -3.00 10.97 5.76
N TRP A 4 -4.33 10.84 5.64
CA TRP A 4 -5.00 10.67 4.35
C TRP A 4 -4.91 11.91 3.45
N TRP A 5 -4.93 13.13 4.01
CA TRP A 5 -4.82 14.36 3.21
C TRP A 5 -3.40 14.56 2.68
N VAL A 6 -2.38 14.21 3.49
CA VAL A 6 -1.00 14.14 3.03
C VAL A 6 -0.88 13.07 1.95
N ALA A 7 -1.48 11.89 2.14
CA ALA A 7 -1.40 10.82 1.14
C ALA A 7 -1.96 11.22 -0.22
N VAL A 8 -3.01 12.04 -0.27
CA VAL A 8 -3.54 12.58 -1.53
C VAL A 8 -2.58 13.59 -2.15
N LEU A 9 -1.98 14.49 -1.37
CA LEU A 9 -1.05 15.51 -1.85
C LEU A 9 0.33 14.95 -2.25
N THR A 10 0.79 13.92 -1.55
CA THR A 10 2.09 13.26 -1.76
C THR A 10 1.91 11.91 -2.45
N PHE A 11 0.79 11.71 -3.15
CA PHE A 11 0.64 10.60 -4.09
C PHE A 11 0.77 9.19 -3.48
N GLY A 12 0.53 9.04 -2.17
CA GLY A 12 0.54 7.78 -1.44
C GLY A 12 1.44 7.77 -0.20
N GLU A 13 2.41 8.68 -0.08
CA GLU A 13 3.40 8.63 1.02
C GLU A 13 2.79 8.86 2.42
N GLY A 14 1.59 9.44 2.49
CA GLY A 14 0.84 9.64 3.74
C GLY A 14 0.29 8.35 4.37
N TRP A 15 0.32 7.20 3.67
CA TRP A 15 -0.02 5.88 4.24
C TRP A 15 1.10 5.29 5.10
N HIS A 16 1.72 6.12 5.93
CA HIS A 16 2.95 5.79 6.67
C HIS A 16 2.77 4.63 7.66
N ASN A 17 1.57 4.48 8.25
CA ASN A 17 1.27 3.36 9.16
C ASN A 17 1.15 2.04 8.40
N ASN A 18 0.50 2.08 7.23
CA ASN A 18 0.39 0.92 6.35
C ASN A 18 1.75 0.49 5.81
N HIS A 19 2.57 1.47 5.40
CA HIS A 19 3.94 1.22 4.96
C HIS A 19 4.79 0.60 6.07
N HIS A 20 4.68 1.09 7.32
CA HIS A 20 5.36 0.47 8.45
C HIS A 20 4.83 -0.94 8.78
N ALA A 21 3.55 -1.22 8.56
CA ALA A 21 2.97 -2.55 8.73
C ALA A 21 3.49 -3.55 7.69
N PHE A 22 3.72 -3.10 6.45
CA PHE A 22 4.21 -3.93 5.35
C PHE A 22 5.33 -3.23 4.57
N LYS A 23 6.52 -3.10 5.18
CA LYS A 23 7.66 -2.39 4.57
C LYS A 23 8.16 -2.98 3.26
N TYR A 24 7.93 -4.28 3.06
CA TYR A 24 8.30 -5.00 1.84
C TYR A 24 7.21 -4.92 0.75
N SER A 25 6.02 -4.39 1.07
CA SER A 25 4.93 -4.24 0.11
C SER A 25 5.15 -3.03 -0.77
N ALA A 26 5.05 -3.24 -2.08
CA ALA A 26 5.04 -2.17 -3.06
C ALA A 26 3.77 -1.30 -2.99
N ARG A 27 2.71 -1.82 -2.37
CA ARG A 27 1.43 -1.14 -2.16
C ARG A 27 1.37 -0.58 -0.74
N GLN A 28 1.18 0.74 -0.62
CA GLN A 28 1.07 1.48 0.65
C GLN A 28 -0.41 1.72 1.02
N GLY A 29 -1.29 1.94 0.04
CA GLY A 29 -2.74 2.02 0.25
C GLY A 29 -3.37 0.62 0.32
N LEU A 30 -3.73 0.12 1.50
CA LEU A 30 -4.24 -1.23 1.70
C LEU A 30 -5.75 -1.36 1.48
N GLU A 31 -6.50 -0.28 1.71
CA GLU A 31 -7.94 -0.21 1.48
C GLU A 31 -8.25 0.29 0.06
N TRP A 32 -9.46 0.00 -0.43
CA TRP A 32 -9.89 0.38 -1.79
C TRP A 32 -9.99 1.91 -2.01
N TRP A 33 -10.26 2.68 -0.94
CA TRP A 33 -10.38 4.14 -0.98
C TRP A 33 -9.03 4.86 -0.74
N GLN A 34 -7.97 4.12 -0.41
CA GLN A 34 -6.65 4.69 -0.15
C GLN A 34 -5.91 4.91 -1.47
N ILE A 35 -5.96 6.15 -1.97
CA ILE A 35 -5.29 6.54 -3.21
C ILE A 35 -3.77 6.39 -3.04
N ASP A 36 -3.18 5.58 -3.91
CA ASP A 36 -1.75 5.28 -3.93
C ASP A 36 -1.28 5.37 -5.39
N MET A 37 -0.80 6.55 -5.79
CA MET A 37 -0.33 6.74 -7.17
C MET A 37 0.96 5.98 -7.42
N THR A 38 1.82 5.82 -6.42
CA THR A 38 3.04 5.00 -6.54
C THR A 38 2.66 3.57 -6.94
N TRP A 39 1.62 3.00 -6.33
CA TRP A 39 1.07 1.70 -6.71
C TRP A 39 0.53 1.69 -8.15
N TYR A 40 -0.19 2.73 -8.58
CA TYR A 40 -0.69 2.82 -9.96
C TYR A 40 0.43 2.92 -10.99
N VAL A 41 1.47 3.70 -10.71
CA VAL A 41 2.67 3.79 -11.56
C VAL A 41 3.38 2.44 -11.61
N LEU A 42 3.54 1.75 -10.47
CA LEU A 42 4.12 0.40 -10.43
C LEU A 42 3.29 -0.61 -11.23
N ARG A 43 1.97 -0.51 -11.19
CA ARG A 43 1.06 -1.35 -12.00
C ARG A 43 1.18 -1.06 -13.48
N LEU A 44 1.35 0.21 -13.87
CA LEU A 44 1.62 0.58 -15.26
C LEU A 44 2.96 0.01 -15.71
N LEU A 45 4.02 0.17 -14.91
CA LEU A 45 5.35 -0.38 -15.17
C LEU A 45 5.32 -1.91 -15.26
N GLN A 46 4.51 -2.58 -14.42
CA GLN A 46 4.29 -4.02 -14.49
C GLN A 46 3.59 -4.41 -15.80
N ALA A 47 2.56 -3.66 -16.23
CA ALA A 47 1.81 -3.94 -17.44
C ALA A 47 2.68 -3.83 -18.71
N ILE A 48 3.65 -2.91 -18.72
CA ILE A 48 4.62 -2.76 -19.83
C ILE A 48 5.89 -3.61 -19.66
N GLY A 49 5.95 -4.47 -18.63
CA GLY A 49 7.05 -5.41 -18.40
C GLY A 49 8.33 -4.81 -17.82
N LEU A 50 8.30 -3.56 -17.36
CA LEU A 50 9.46 -2.89 -16.73
C LEU A 50 9.60 -3.20 -15.24
N ALA A 51 8.51 -3.58 -14.57
CA ALA A 51 8.54 -3.99 -13.17
C ALA A 51 8.16 -5.48 -13.04
N TYR A 52 9.02 -6.24 -12.38
CA TYR A 52 8.84 -7.67 -12.06
C TYR A 52 9.17 -7.92 -10.59
N ASP A 53 8.72 -9.05 -10.03
CA ASP A 53 8.86 -9.40 -8.60
C ASP A 53 8.22 -8.40 -7.61
N ILE A 54 7.02 -7.90 -7.93
CA ILE A 54 6.28 -7.00 -7.05
C ILE A 54 5.77 -7.78 -5.83
N LYS A 55 6.28 -7.43 -4.65
CA LYS A 55 5.88 -8.04 -3.38
C LYS A 55 4.64 -7.34 -2.82
N LEU A 56 3.65 -8.14 -2.47
CA LEU A 56 2.43 -7.71 -1.80
C LEU A 56 2.27 -8.47 -0.48
N PRO A 57 1.52 -7.92 0.50
CA PRO A 57 1.20 -8.64 1.72
C PRO A 57 0.34 -9.85 1.37
N SER A 58 0.60 -10.99 2.00
CA SER A 58 -0.26 -12.17 1.87
C SER A 58 -1.63 -11.91 2.49
N GLU A 59 -2.65 -12.65 2.03
CA GLU A 59 -4.00 -12.56 2.61
C GLU A 59 -4.01 -12.84 4.12
N LEU A 60 -3.16 -13.75 4.59
CA LEU A 60 -3.03 -14.07 6.02
C LEU A 60 -2.49 -12.88 6.81
N GLN A 61 -1.50 -12.17 6.27
CA GLN A 61 -0.95 -10.96 6.87
C GLN A 61 -1.98 -9.84 6.91
N MET A 62 -2.80 -9.73 5.87
CA MET A 62 -3.90 -8.76 5.83
C MET A 62 -4.98 -9.07 6.87
N LYS A 63 -5.39 -10.34 7.00
CA LYS A 63 -6.35 -10.79 8.04
C LYS A 63 -5.83 -10.53 9.45
N LYS A 64 -4.54 -10.79 9.72
CA LYS A 64 -3.92 -10.50 11.02
C LYS A 64 -3.92 -9.00 11.34
N LEU A 65 -3.66 -8.14 10.34
CA LEU A 65 -3.71 -6.69 10.53
C LEU A 65 -5.13 -6.21 10.86
N ALA A 66 -6.15 -6.74 10.17
CA ALA A 66 -7.56 -6.43 10.43
C ALA A 66 -7.98 -6.84 11.85
N MET A 67 -7.59 -8.03 12.30
CA MET A 67 -7.87 -8.52 13.67
C MET A 67 -7.19 -7.67 14.75
N LYS A 68 -5.98 -7.16 14.50
CA LYS A 68 -5.23 -6.32 15.46
C LYS A 68 -5.82 -4.91 15.60
N GLY A 69 -6.57 -4.43 14.61
CA GLY A 69 -7.23 -3.12 14.65
C GLY A 69 -8.60 -3.13 15.33
N SER A 70 -9.14 -4.30 15.66
CA SER A 70 -10.43 -4.49 16.34
C SER A 70 -10.34 -4.68 17.85
N ASP A 71 -9.12 -4.71 18.41
CA ASP A 71 -8.82 -4.72 19.85
C ASP A 71 -8.59 -3.28 20.37
#